data_AF-A0A5Q0EHG6-F1
#
_entry.id   AF-A0A5Q0EHG6-F1
#
_cell.length_a   1.000
_cell.length_b   1.000
_cell.length_c   1.000
_cell.angle_alpha   90.00
_cell.angle_beta   90.00
_cell.angle_gamma   90.00
#
_symmetry.space_group_name_H-M   'P 1'
#
loop_
_entity.id
_entity.type
_entity.pdbx_description
1 polymer ?
#
loop_
_entity_poly.entity_id
_entity_poly.type
_entity_poly.pdbx_seq_one_letter_code
_entity_poly.pdbx_strand_id
1 'polypeptide(L)'
;MDQQKLSETDIRTKFITPAIIKAGWDVHTQIREEVALTSGKILVRGQKHKRGAPKFADYILYYKPNIPIAVIEAKDNSHALGDGMQQALNYSQMHGDLPFVFSSNGDGFLFHDRTQTQGQIETELSLDQFPSPDDLWQGYCTHHGLTEPACSGRLCRKGSARTLIPSISSATSPTASPR
;
A
#
# COMPACT_ATOMS: atom_id res chain seq x y z
N MET A 1 4.08 -29.88 -1.58
CA MET A 1 2.83 -29.79 -0.79
C MET A 1 1.71 -29.50 -1.77
N ASP A 2 0.51 -30.01 -1.54
CA ASP A 2 -0.65 -29.72 -2.38
C ASP A 2 -1.33 -28.43 -1.87
N GLN A 3 -1.12 -27.32 -2.58
CA GLN A 3 -1.56 -26.00 -2.15
C GLN A 3 -3.09 -25.88 -2.08
N GLN A 4 -3.81 -26.67 -2.88
CA GLN A 4 -5.28 -26.71 -2.89
C GLN A 4 -5.91 -27.28 -1.61
N LYS A 5 -5.10 -27.92 -0.75
CA LYS A 5 -5.57 -28.46 0.55
C LYS A 5 -5.30 -27.52 1.72
N LEU A 6 -4.65 -26.38 1.46
CA LEU A 6 -4.33 -25.40 2.48
C LEU A 6 -5.54 -24.54 2.79
N SER A 7 -5.74 -24.24 4.07
CA SER A 7 -6.75 -23.28 4.49
C SER A 7 -6.40 -21.86 4.01
N GLU A 8 -7.36 -20.95 3.98
CA GLU A 8 -7.09 -19.52 3.70
C GLU A 8 -6.03 -18.94 4.66
N THR A 9 -6.08 -19.34 5.93
CA THR A 9 -5.06 -18.97 6.94
C THR A 9 -3.66 -19.50 6.59
N ASP A 10 -3.56 -20.75 6.10
CA ASP A 10 -2.29 -21.30 5.60
C ASP A 10 -1.80 -20.54 4.38
N ILE A 11 -2.70 -20.16 3.45
CA ILE A 11 -2.35 -19.38 2.26
C ILE A 11 -1.81 -18.00 2.65
N ARG A 12 -2.50 -17.33 3.57
CA ARG A 12 -2.09 -16.04 4.14
C ARG A 12 -0.70 -16.10 4.75
N THR A 13 -0.45 -17.08 5.61
CA THR A 13 0.80 -17.19 6.38
C THR A 13 1.97 -17.72 5.56
N LYS A 14 1.75 -18.61 4.58
CA LYS A 14 2.83 -19.28 3.83
C LYS A 14 3.18 -18.60 2.51
N PHE A 15 2.29 -17.81 1.93
CA PHE A 15 2.50 -17.22 0.60
C PHE A 15 2.30 -15.70 0.59
N ILE A 16 1.13 -15.22 1.02
CA ILE A 16 0.79 -13.80 0.92
C ILE A 16 1.65 -12.93 1.84
N THR A 17 1.70 -13.25 3.14
CA THR A 17 2.48 -12.49 4.11
C THR A 17 3.97 -12.46 3.74
N PRO A 18 4.62 -13.59 3.39
CA PRO A 18 5.99 -13.56 2.89
C PRO A 18 6.20 -12.71 1.64
N ALA A 19 5.26 -12.70 0.69
CA ALA A 19 5.35 -11.87 -0.52
C ALA A 19 5.31 -10.37 -0.19
N ILE A 20 4.39 -9.96 0.68
CA ILE A 20 4.27 -8.56 1.13
C ILE A 20 5.57 -8.12 1.86
N ILE A 21 6.09 -8.97 2.75
CA ILE A 21 7.35 -8.69 3.46
C ILE A 21 8.53 -8.60 2.49
N LYS A 22 8.62 -9.52 1.52
CA LYS A 22 9.67 -9.54 0.50
C LYS A 22 9.67 -8.27 -0.37
N ALA A 23 8.50 -7.68 -0.62
CA ALA A 23 8.35 -6.39 -1.29
C ALA A 23 8.80 -5.19 -0.44
N GLY A 24 9.20 -5.39 0.83
CA GLY A 24 9.79 -4.37 1.69
C GLY A 24 8.82 -3.74 2.70
N TRP A 25 7.62 -4.30 2.87
CA TRP A 25 6.65 -3.84 3.87
C TRP A 25 7.03 -4.31 5.27
N ASP A 26 6.99 -3.39 6.25
CA ASP A 26 7.26 -3.70 7.65
C ASP A 26 6.01 -4.24 8.36
N VAL A 27 6.10 -5.46 8.88
CA VAL A 27 4.98 -6.18 9.54
C VAL A 27 4.43 -5.43 10.76
N HIS A 28 5.29 -4.74 11.50
CA HIS A 28 4.91 -4.14 12.77
C HIS A 28 4.26 -2.76 12.58
N THR A 29 4.71 -2.02 11.58
CA THR A 29 4.35 -0.61 11.39
C THR A 29 3.46 -0.36 10.18
N GLN A 30 3.53 -1.19 9.14
CA GLN A 30 2.86 -0.95 7.87
C GLN A 30 1.79 -2.00 7.53
N ILE A 31 1.82 -3.18 8.15
CA ILE A 31 0.82 -4.24 7.91
C ILE A 31 -0.13 -4.33 9.10
N ARG A 32 -1.44 -4.38 8.82
CA ARG A 32 -2.48 -4.73 9.80
C ARG A 32 -3.35 -5.84 9.24
N GLU A 33 -3.47 -6.91 10.00
CA GLU A 33 -4.32 -8.06 9.67
C GLU A 33 -5.68 -7.94 10.34
N GLU A 34 -6.70 -8.57 9.73
CA GLU A 34 -8.06 -8.70 10.28
C GLU A 34 -8.67 -7.35 10.71
N VAL A 35 -8.59 -6.35 9.84
CA VAL A 35 -9.03 -4.99 10.16
C VAL A 35 -10.54 -4.86 10.05
N ALA A 36 -11.18 -4.49 11.16
CA ALA A 36 -12.62 -4.26 11.22
C ALA A 36 -13.02 -3.03 10.38
N LEU A 37 -13.87 -3.24 9.37
CA LEU A 37 -14.34 -2.18 8.48
C LEU A 37 -15.68 -1.60 8.94
N THR A 38 -16.54 -2.45 9.47
CA THR A 38 -17.87 -2.03 9.94
C THR A 38 -18.22 -2.74 11.23
N SER A 39 -18.95 -2.06 12.10
CA SER A 39 -19.52 -2.65 13.32
C SER A 39 -20.76 -3.50 13.05
N GLY A 40 -20.97 -3.98 11.82
CA GLY A 40 -22.16 -4.73 11.39
C GLY A 40 -23.33 -3.84 10.94
N LYS A 41 -24.02 -4.23 9.86
CA LYS A 41 -25.17 -3.50 9.31
C LYS A 41 -26.42 -3.74 10.17
N ILE A 42 -27.25 -2.72 10.40
CA ILE A 42 -28.56 -2.93 11.03
C ILE A 42 -29.53 -3.45 9.96
N LEU A 43 -29.98 -4.70 10.13
CA LEU A 43 -30.99 -5.33 9.28
C LEU A 43 -32.36 -5.21 9.95
N VAL A 44 -33.27 -4.49 9.31
CA VAL A 44 -34.65 -4.34 9.76
C VAL A 44 -35.55 -5.23 8.92
N ARG A 45 -36.25 -6.18 9.55
CA ARG A 45 -37.28 -7.00 8.90
C ARG A 45 -38.54 -6.97 9.75
N GLY A 46 -39.52 -6.18 9.34
CA GLY A 46 -40.73 -5.91 10.13
C GLY A 46 -40.39 -5.16 11.43
N GLN A 47 -40.98 -5.55 12.55
CA GLN A 47 -40.73 -4.93 13.88
C GLN A 47 -39.48 -5.46 14.61
N LYS A 48 -38.66 -6.31 13.98
CA LYS A 48 -37.44 -6.86 14.61
C LYS A 48 -36.19 -6.28 13.96
N HIS A 49 -35.31 -5.72 14.81
CA HIS A 49 -33.97 -5.29 14.44
C HIS A 49 -32.97 -6.40 14.74
N LYS A 50 -32.16 -6.80 13.76
CA LYS A 50 -30.97 -7.65 13.96
C LYS A 50 -29.75 -6.89 13.46
N ARG A 51 -28.63 -6.98 14.17
CA ARG A 51 -27.34 -6.49 13.69
C ARG A 51 -26.66 -7.61 12.91
N GLY A 52 -26.30 -7.34 11.67
CA GLY A 52 -25.51 -8.24 10.83
C GLY A 52 -24.08 -8.37 11.36
N ALA A 53 -23.37 -9.38 10.86
CA ALA A 53 -21.99 -9.62 11.25
C ALA A 53 -21.08 -8.43 10.85
N PRO A 54 -20.08 -8.09 11.67
CA PRO A 54 -19.01 -7.18 11.27
C PRO A 54 -18.27 -7.72 10.05
N LYS A 55 -17.68 -6.80 9.28
CA LYS A 55 -16.85 -7.12 8.11
C LYS A 55 -15.40 -6.79 8.43
N PHE A 56 -14.50 -7.67 8.02
CA PHE A 56 -13.06 -7.54 8.20
C PHE A 56 -12.37 -7.67 6.85
N ALA A 57 -11.33 -6.86 6.64
CA ALA A 57 -10.37 -7.06 5.55
C ALA A 57 -9.21 -7.93 6.07
N ASP A 58 -8.66 -8.79 5.22
CA ASP A 58 -7.52 -9.63 5.59
C ASP A 58 -6.28 -8.80 5.89
N TYR A 59 -5.95 -7.84 5.02
CA TYR A 59 -4.86 -6.89 5.25
C TYR A 59 -5.25 -5.47 4.87
N ILE A 60 -4.79 -4.51 5.68
CA ILE A 60 -4.68 -3.11 5.29
C ILE A 60 -3.21 -2.71 5.38
N LEU A 61 -2.74 -2.07 4.32
CA LEU A 61 -1.37 -1.58 4.21
C LEU A 61 -1.32 -0.07 4.46
N TYR A 62 -0.40 0.34 5.33
CA TYR A 62 -0.20 1.71 5.75
C TYR A 62 1.19 2.17 5.31
N TYR A 63 1.28 3.28 4.57
CA TYR A 63 2.60 3.85 4.26
C TYR A 63 3.25 4.45 5.50
N LYS A 64 2.44 5.19 6.28
CA LYS A 64 2.78 5.80 7.57
C LYS A 64 1.65 5.55 8.57
N PRO A 65 1.87 5.72 9.89
CA PRO A 65 0.80 5.64 10.87
C PRO A 65 -0.40 6.49 10.45
N ASN A 66 -1.59 5.89 10.44
CA ASN A 66 -2.86 6.50 10.04
C ASN A 66 -2.99 6.93 8.56
N ILE A 67 -2.09 6.49 7.68
CA ILE A 67 -2.21 6.71 6.23
C ILE A 67 -2.35 5.34 5.53
N PRO A 68 -3.56 4.75 5.51
CA PRO A 68 -3.82 3.52 4.79
C PRO A 68 -3.82 3.81 3.28
N ILE A 69 -3.17 2.96 2.50
CA ILE A 69 -3.09 3.15 1.04
C ILE A 69 -3.53 1.93 0.23
N ALA A 70 -3.59 0.74 0.84
CA ALA A 70 -4.04 -0.46 0.15
C ALA A 70 -4.83 -1.43 1.04
N VAL A 71 -5.66 -2.26 0.38
CA VAL A 71 -6.36 -3.40 0.99
C VAL A 71 -6.06 -4.67 0.20
N ILE A 72 -5.96 -5.79 0.92
CA ILE A 72 -5.78 -7.12 0.33
C ILE A 72 -6.87 -8.04 0.88
N GLU A 73 -7.55 -8.74 -0.01
CA GLU A 73 -8.43 -9.88 0.31
C GLU A 73 -7.74 -11.18 -0.08
N ALA A 74 -7.73 -12.14 0.84
CA ALA A 74 -7.20 -13.47 0.60
C ALA A 74 -8.35 -14.46 0.34
N LYS A 75 -8.03 -15.50 -0.43
CA LYS A 75 -8.84 -16.71 -0.61
C LYS A 75 -7.96 -17.93 -0.49
N ASP A 76 -8.56 -19.09 -0.28
CA ASP A 76 -7.85 -20.34 -0.46
C ASP A 76 -7.49 -20.57 -1.94
N ASN A 77 -6.58 -21.51 -2.20
CA ASN A 77 -6.04 -21.74 -3.53
C ASN A 77 -7.03 -22.36 -4.53
N SER A 78 -8.20 -22.83 -4.08
CA SER A 78 -9.23 -23.36 -4.99
C SER A 78 -9.97 -22.26 -5.77
N HIS A 79 -9.81 -21.00 -5.36
CA HIS A 79 -10.38 -19.82 -5.99
C HIS A 79 -9.46 -19.27 -7.09
N ALA A 80 -10.05 -18.54 -8.05
CA ALA A 80 -9.30 -17.74 -9.00
C ALA A 80 -8.76 -16.45 -8.33
N LEU A 81 -7.70 -15.87 -8.90
CA LEU A 81 -7.08 -14.63 -8.38
C LEU A 81 -8.08 -13.48 -8.22
N GLY A 82 -9.07 -13.38 -9.12
CA GLY A 82 -10.07 -12.31 -9.12
C GLY A 82 -11.28 -12.52 -8.19
N ASP A 83 -11.45 -13.71 -7.59
CA ASP A 83 -12.68 -14.04 -6.85
C ASP A 83 -12.89 -13.13 -5.61
N GLY A 84 -11.81 -12.66 -5.00
CA GLY A 84 -11.84 -11.70 -3.90
C GLY A 84 -11.95 -10.23 -4.32
N MET A 85 -11.81 -9.90 -5.61
CA MET A 85 -11.63 -8.51 -6.05
C MET A 85 -12.83 -7.62 -5.75
N GLN A 86 -14.05 -8.09 -6.03
CA GLN A 86 -15.26 -7.30 -5.76
C GLN A 86 -15.45 -7.05 -4.25
N GLN A 87 -15.03 -7.99 -3.41
CA GLN A 87 -15.04 -7.84 -1.96
C GLN A 87 -13.98 -6.81 -1.52
N ALA A 88 -12.76 -6.91 -2.04
CA ALA A 88 -11.67 -5.99 -1.77
C ALA A 88 -12.01 -4.54 -2.19
N LEU A 89 -12.66 -4.35 -3.36
CA LEU A 89 -13.14 -3.04 -3.82
C LEU A 89 -14.19 -2.45 -2.87
N ASN A 90 -15.14 -3.26 -2.41
CA ASN A 90 -16.12 -2.82 -1.41
C ASN A 90 -15.44 -2.43 -0.09
N TYR A 91 -14.39 -3.15 0.30
CA TYR A 91 -13.64 -2.87 1.53
C TYR A 91 -12.83 -1.60 1.43
N SER A 92 -12.18 -1.37 0.29
CA SER A 92 -11.51 -0.12 -0.04
C SER A 92 -12.46 1.08 0.12
N GLN A 93 -13.68 1.01 -0.43
CA GLN A 93 -14.70 2.07 -0.26
C GLN A 93 -15.08 2.26 1.21
N MET A 94 -15.29 1.18 1.97
CA MET A 94 -15.68 1.26 3.39
C MET A 94 -14.59 1.83 4.29
N HIS A 95 -13.31 1.62 3.96
CA HIS A 95 -12.16 2.05 4.78
C HIS A 95 -11.67 3.48 4.45
N GLY A 96 -12.35 4.20 3.55
CA GLY A 96 -11.99 5.57 3.18
C GLY A 96 -11.35 5.69 1.80
N ASP A 97 -11.88 4.95 0.83
CA ASP A 97 -11.49 5.01 -0.59
C ASP A 97 -10.00 4.75 -0.88
N LEU A 98 -9.51 3.59 -0.42
CA LEU A 98 -8.12 3.21 -0.62
C LEU A 98 -7.77 3.04 -2.11
N PRO A 99 -6.71 3.69 -2.62
CA PRO A 99 -6.42 3.71 -4.05
C PRO A 99 -5.99 2.35 -4.63
N PHE A 100 -5.35 1.50 -3.83
CA PHE A 100 -4.80 0.23 -4.29
C PHE A 100 -5.53 -0.96 -3.69
N VAL A 101 -5.96 -1.88 -4.54
CA VAL A 101 -6.81 -3.01 -4.14
C VAL A 101 -6.22 -4.30 -4.68
N PHE A 102 -6.09 -5.30 -3.83
CA PHE A 102 -5.52 -6.60 -4.21
C PHE A 102 -6.45 -7.75 -3.81
N SER A 103 -6.44 -8.80 -4.63
CA SER A 103 -7.02 -10.11 -4.33
C SER A 103 -5.95 -11.18 -4.55
N SER A 104 -5.88 -12.20 -3.70
CA SER A 104 -4.89 -13.27 -3.82
C SER A 104 -5.43 -14.63 -3.36
N ASN A 105 -5.00 -15.69 -4.03
CA ASN A 105 -5.29 -17.09 -3.69
C ASN A 105 -4.01 -17.87 -3.30
N GLY A 106 -2.88 -17.18 -3.12
CA GLY A 106 -1.58 -17.78 -2.82
C GLY A 106 -0.66 -18.08 -4.01
N ASP A 107 -1.14 -18.05 -5.26
CA ASP A 107 -0.27 -18.22 -6.44
C ASP A 107 0.26 -16.88 -6.99
N GLY A 108 -0.47 -15.81 -6.71
CA GLY A 108 -0.17 -14.46 -7.17
C GLY A 108 -1.19 -13.47 -6.62
N PHE A 109 -1.27 -12.31 -7.25
CA PHE A 109 -2.21 -11.24 -6.92
C PHE A 109 -2.90 -10.76 -8.19
N LEU A 110 -4.19 -10.47 -8.09
CA LEU A 110 -4.82 -9.52 -9.00
C LEU A 110 -4.77 -8.15 -8.34
N PHE A 111 -4.11 -7.20 -8.98
CA PHE A 111 -4.02 -5.81 -8.54
C PHE A 111 -4.99 -4.95 -9.33
N HIS A 112 -5.76 -4.12 -8.64
CA HIS A 112 -6.64 -3.11 -9.21
C HIS A 112 -6.20 -1.72 -8.75
N ASP A 113 -5.83 -0.86 -9.70
CA ASP A 113 -5.44 0.52 -9.44
C ASP A 113 -6.64 1.46 -9.63
N ARG A 114 -7.21 1.95 -8.52
CA ARG A 114 -8.35 2.89 -8.56
C ARG A 114 -7.96 4.30 -8.95
N THR A 115 -6.66 4.62 -9.00
CA THR A 115 -6.17 5.93 -9.42
C THR A 115 -6.14 6.05 -10.95
N GLN A 116 -6.11 4.91 -11.64
CA GLN A 116 -6.05 4.84 -13.08
C GLN A 116 -7.45 5.00 -13.71
N THR A 117 -7.60 5.99 -14.60
CA THR A 117 -8.88 6.24 -15.29
C THR A 117 -8.91 5.71 -16.73
N GLN A 118 -7.77 5.28 -17.27
CA GLN A 118 -7.62 4.83 -18.66
C GLN A 118 -6.60 3.69 -18.77
N GLY A 119 -6.80 2.76 -19.71
CA GLY A 119 -5.88 1.64 -19.91
C GLY A 119 -6.23 0.41 -19.06
N GLN A 120 -5.21 -0.38 -18.71
CA GLN A 120 -5.38 -1.58 -17.88
C GLN A 120 -5.51 -1.18 -16.41
N ILE A 121 -6.72 -1.35 -15.87
CA ILE A 121 -7.06 -1.07 -14.47
C ILE A 121 -6.64 -2.24 -13.57
N GLU A 122 -6.68 -3.47 -14.13
CA GLU A 122 -6.33 -4.69 -13.41
C GLU A 122 -5.11 -5.35 -14.04
N THR A 123 -4.21 -5.83 -13.19
CA THR A 123 -2.96 -6.50 -13.59
C THR A 123 -2.71 -7.71 -12.70
N GLU A 124 -2.39 -8.84 -13.30
CA GLU A 124 -1.92 -10.02 -12.56
C GLU A 124 -0.44 -9.88 -12.21
N LEU A 125 -0.11 -10.16 -10.96
CA LEU A 125 1.23 -10.10 -10.41
C LEU A 125 1.58 -11.48 -9.83
N SER A 126 2.78 -11.97 -10.10
CA SER A 126 3.32 -13.09 -9.32
C SER A 126 3.61 -12.66 -7.88
N LEU A 127 3.82 -13.64 -6.98
CA LEU A 127 4.18 -13.36 -5.57
C LEU A 127 5.43 -12.48 -5.43
N ASP A 128 6.34 -12.52 -6.39
CA ASP A 128 7.60 -11.75 -6.38
C ASP A 128 7.47 -10.35 -6.98
N GLN A 129 6.28 -10.01 -7.49
CA GLN A 129 5.97 -8.73 -8.13
C GLN A 129 5.02 -7.87 -7.29
N PHE A 130 4.81 -8.22 -6.02
CA PHE A 130 4.04 -7.37 -5.13
C PHE A 130 4.75 -6.00 -4.99
N PRO A 131 4.05 -4.87 -5.16
CA PRO A 131 4.67 -3.56 -5.19
C PRO A 131 5.23 -3.15 -3.82
N SER A 132 6.35 -2.43 -3.84
CA SER A 132 6.97 -1.93 -2.61
C SER A 132 6.16 -0.78 -2.00
N PRO A 133 6.39 -0.43 -0.72
CA PRO A 133 5.76 0.74 -0.10
C PRO A 133 6.02 2.04 -0.89
N ASP A 134 7.21 2.20 -1.45
CA ASP A 134 7.58 3.39 -2.21
C ASP A 134 6.91 3.45 -3.58
N ASP A 135 6.72 2.31 -4.25
CA ASP A 135 6.01 2.24 -5.53
C ASP A 135 4.55 2.69 -5.38
N LEU A 136 3.85 2.15 -4.37
CA LEU A 136 2.48 2.55 -4.09
C LEU A 136 2.41 3.99 -3.59
N TRP A 137 3.38 4.45 -2.80
CA TRP A 137 3.40 5.84 -2.33
C TRP A 137 3.54 6.85 -3.47
N GLN A 138 4.35 6.55 -4.48
CA GLN A 138 4.47 7.40 -5.65
C GLN A 138 3.14 7.52 -6.42
N GLY A 139 2.43 6.41 -6.60
CA GLY A 139 1.09 6.42 -7.19
C GLY A 139 0.09 7.21 -6.34
N TYR A 140 0.09 7.00 -5.02
CA TYR A 140 -0.74 7.73 -4.07
C TYR A 140 -0.51 9.24 -4.17
N CYS A 141 0.76 9.66 -4.14
CA CYS A 141 1.16 11.05 -4.27
C CYS A 141 0.63 11.69 -5.56
N THR A 142 0.79 10.99 -6.68
CA THR A 142 0.33 11.46 -7.99
C THR A 142 -1.19 11.64 -8.00
N HIS A 143 -1.93 10.66 -7.46
CA HIS A 143 -3.38 10.71 -7.35
C HIS A 143 -3.89 11.88 -6.51
N HIS A 144 -3.19 12.19 -5.42
CA HIS A 144 -3.54 13.27 -4.50
C HIS A 144 -2.91 14.64 -4.85
N GLY A 145 -2.18 14.74 -5.97
CA GLY A 145 -1.53 15.99 -6.39
C GLY A 145 -0.45 16.49 -5.42
N LEU A 146 0.20 15.59 -4.69
CA LEU A 146 1.24 15.94 -3.72
C LEU A 146 2.58 16.17 -4.43
N THR A 147 3.30 17.23 -4.03
CA THR A 147 4.63 17.58 -4.58
C THR A 147 5.76 17.18 -3.64
N GLU A 148 6.98 17.06 -4.18
CA GLU A 148 8.21 16.99 -3.38
C GLU A 148 8.29 18.16 -2.38
N PRO A 149 8.72 17.96 -1.11
CA PRO A 149 9.34 16.76 -0.53
C PRO A 149 8.34 15.75 0.10
N ALA A 150 7.03 15.94 -0.05
CA ALA A 150 6.03 15.07 0.58
C ALA A 150 6.06 13.62 0.06
N CYS A 151 6.58 13.43 -1.16
CA CYS A 151 6.62 12.15 -1.87
C CYS A 151 7.96 11.41 -1.76
N SER A 152 9.03 12.07 -1.32
CA SER A 152 10.31 11.41 -1.08
C SER A 152 10.26 10.56 0.18
N GLY A 153 10.14 9.24 0.00
CA GLY A 153 10.07 8.22 1.05
C GLY A 153 11.32 8.08 1.92
N ARG A 154 12.36 8.88 1.71
CA ARG A 154 13.54 8.86 2.58
C ARG A 154 13.31 9.76 3.79
N LEU A 155 13.05 9.12 4.93
CA LEU A 155 13.29 9.68 6.25
C LEU A 155 14.70 10.30 6.26
N CYS A 156 14.77 11.63 6.19
CA CYS A 156 16.01 12.37 6.43
C CYS A 156 16.45 12.08 7.86
N ARG A 157 17.33 11.09 8.06
CA ARG A 157 18.10 10.98 9.29
C ARG A 157 18.92 12.26 9.37
N LYS A 158 18.56 13.18 10.26
CA LYS A 158 19.45 14.26 10.69
C LYS A 158 20.65 13.63 11.41
N GLY A 159 21.60 13.11 10.63
CA GLY A 159 22.96 12.82 11.05
C GLY A 159 23.81 14.01 10.68
N SER A 160 24.24 14.76 11.69
CA SER A 160 25.17 15.89 11.64
C SER A 160 26.25 15.75 10.56
N ALA A 161 26.11 16.49 9.46
CA ALA A 161 27.22 16.83 8.58
C ALA A 161 27.51 18.32 8.75
N ARG A 162 28.53 18.57 9.56
CA ARG A 162 29.17 19.84 9.86
C ARG A 162 29.38 20.64 8.57
N THR A 163 28.81 21.84 8.51
CA THR A 163 29.03 22.81 7.45
C THR A 163 30.53 23.08 7.29
N LEU A 164 31.07 22.81 6.10
CA LEU A 164 32.33 23.39 5.66
C LEU A 164 32.03 24.36 4.53
N ILE A 165 32.02 25.64 4.89
CA ILE A 165 32.08 26.79 3.98
C ILE A 165 33.53 26.87 3.50
N PRO A 166 33.82 26.83 2.18
CA PRO A 166 35.08 27.36 1.69
C PRO A 166 34.93 28.87 1.54
N SER A 167 35.82 29.57 2.24
CA SER A 167 36.00 31.00 2.31
C SER A 167 36.10 31.64 0.92
N ILE A 168 35.24 32.62 0.68
CA ILE A 168 35.36 33.60 -0.41
C ILE A 168 36.57 34.49 -0.08
N SER A 169 37.66 34.35 -0.83
CA SER A 169 38.78 35.30 -0.76
C SER A 169 38.58 36.35 -1.85
N SER A 170 38.14 37.53 -1.43
CA SER A 170 38.20 38.76 -2.19
C SER A 170 39.66 39.22 -2.33
N ALA A 171 40.08 39.55 -3.55
CA ALA A 171 41.25 40.38 -3.80
C ALA A 171 40.90 41.40 -4.88
N THR A 172 40.71 42.63 -4.43
CA THR A 172 40.65 43.88 -5.20
C THR A 172 42.01 44.22 -5.83
N SER A 173 41.98 44.53 -7.14
CA SER A 173 42.59 45.61 -7.96
C SER A 173 43.81 46.45 -7.44
N PRO A 174 44.38 47.41 -8.20
CA PRO A 174 44.57 47.61 -9.67
C PRO A 174 46.05 47.98 -10.04
N THR A 175 46.41 48.05 -11.35
CA THR A 175 47.36 49.02 -11.97
C THR A 175 47.60 48.65 -13.45
N ALA A 176 47.14 49.44 -14.43
CA ALA A 176 47.86 50.55 -15.09
C ALA A 176 48.83 50.12 -16.23
N SER A 177 48.54 50.62 -17.44
CA SER A 177 49.38 50.81 -18.66
C SER A 177 50.84 51.25 -18.37
N PRO A 178 51.80 51.33 -19.34
CA PRO A 178 51.62 51.50 -20.81
C PRO A 178 52.65 50.83 -21.75
N ARG A 179 52.27 50.59 -23.02
CA ARG A 179 52.84 51.18 -24.26
C ARG A 179 52.28 50.47 -25.49
#